data_AF-A0A3D2HXU5-F1
#
_entry.id   AF-A0A3D2HXU5-F1
#
_cell.length_a   1.000
_cell.length_b   1.000
_cell.length_c   1.000
_cell.angle_alpha   90.00
_cell.angle_beta   90.00
_cell.angle_gamma   90.00
#
_symmetry.space_group_name_H-M   'P 1'
#
loop_
_entity.id
_entity.type
_entity.pdbx_description
1 polymer ?
#
loop_
_entity_poly.entity_id
_entity_poly.type
_entity_poly.pdbx_seq_one_letter_code
_entity_poly.pdbx_strand_id
1 'polypeptide(L)'
;ETAALPVPESVPGHPLEQSAPGALTVYPLDATVQAIFPLGEKLLLLSGEDEARLTLLDRDTLAVLAAYSLPFALAPEGLHMDTGTLSCFDPIRRETLVLSTRLTEIRRIAAPEGLIGSPIYSGEDNTLYYCTQDAIRAWNLDSGIRRCVREQSCEGQELADVHSGGILQCQIADGGEKRTQFLSGKTGALLQESAGDVTLTVKGSGYFASVPEGSVRLSLFGQAGKAPRQLTPRDVFADCFFLPGENRAVSVSEDLTLDCYDLETGHRTNTLTLIGQYQVLSVTCQGESGLWLLLRDIAGDEVLCLWDLRADGTSVDSVQVYTGSRYTREAPDTPGLTRCQRLAQQIGERFGVSILVGEAPLSVMPWDYTFETEYLVPVLERELNLLDEWLSDFPVEIFGGIRKHFSSLTLCLVREIHGSPASGSVACANGVQFFQGGDAYIALTLGQYAQRALYHEMYHVMETRLLTDSSAFDRWDALNPADFVYDYDYAANASRQAEQYLQPETRSFIDRYSMSFPKEDRARILECAMTEGNEELFRSPVMQEKLACVCRAIREAYGLKGAAKAYRWEQYLK
;
A
#
# COMPACT_ATOMS: atom_id res chain seq x y z
N GLU A 1 5.15 11.31 41.05
CA GLU A 1 4.44 12.54 40.64
C GLU A 1 4.54 12.63 39.13
N THR A 2 3.51 12.18 38.42
CA THR A 2 3.43 12.33 36.96
C THR A 2 2.96 13.75 36.68
N ALA A 3 3.85 14.62 36.19
CA ALA A 3 3.44 15.90 35.63
C ALA A 3 2.35 15.61 34.59
N ALA A 4 1.14 16.12 34.83
CA ALA A 4 0.07 16.05 33.84
C ALA A 4 0.61 16.71 32.57
N LEU A 5 0.47 16.03 31.42
CA LEU A 5 0.75 16.68 30.13
C LEU A 5 -0.12 17.95 30.07
N PRO A 6 0.45 19.07 29.60
CA PRO A 6 -0.36 20.25 29.37
C PRO A 6 -1.49 19.89 28.40
N VAL A 7 -2.64 20.55 28.57
CA VAL A 7 -3.72 20.45 27.58
C VAL A 7 -3.13 20.90 26.24
N PRO A 8 -3.28 20.13 25.15
CA PRO A 8 -2.84 20.59 23.84
C PRO A 8 -3.49 21.93 23.52
N GLU A 9 -2.68 22.96 23.32
CA GLU A 9 -3.16 24.29 22.97
C GLU A 9 -3.14 24.45 21.44
N SER A 10 -4.19 25.06 20.89
CA SER A 10 -4.20 25.35 19.47
C SER A 10 -3.21 26.48 19.14
N VAL A 11 -2.62 26.41 17.94
CA VAL A 11 -1.69 27.44 17.43
C VAL A 11 -2.31 28.13 16.22
N PRO A 12 -3.04 29.26 16.42
CA PRO A 12 -3.63 30.01 15.33
C PRO A 12 -2.58 30.48 14.32
N GLY A 13 -2.87 30.30 13.03
CA GLY A 13 -1.96 30.69 11.95
C GLY A 13 -0.84 29.67 11.69
N HIS A 14 -0.93 28.47 12.27
CA HIS A 14 -0.04 27.37 11.91
C HIS A 14 -0.08 27.14 10.39
N PRO A 15 1.05 26.90 9.70
CA PRO A 15 1.08 26.75 8.24
C PRO A 15 0.07 25.74 7.69
N LEU A 16 -0.16 24.66 8.43
CA LEU A 16 -1.14 23.63 8.05
C LEU A 16 -2.59 24.15 8.01
N GLU A 17 -2.97 25.16 8.81
CA GLU A 17 -4.31 25.77 8.75
C GLU A 17 -4.59 26.44 7.41
N GLN A 18 -3.54 26.78 6.65
CA GLN A 18 -3.68 27.32 5.29
C GLN A 18 -4.28 26.30 4.30
N SER A 19 -4.25 25.00 4.64
CA SER A 19 -4.89 23.94 3.87
C SER A 19 -6.41 24.13 3.79
N ALA A 20 -7.03 24.60 4.87
CA ALA A 20 -8.44 24.97 4.91
C ALA A 20 -8.70 26.02 6.01
N PRO A 21 -8.51 27.31 5.71
CA PRO A 21 -8.64 28.38 6.69
C PRO A 21 -10.02 28.39 7.35
N GLY A 22 -10.04 28.30 8.69
CA GLY A 22 -11.27 28.28 9.49
C GLY A 22 -11.97 26.93 9.57
N ALA A 23 -11.55 25.93 8.78
CA ALA A 23 -12.05 24.55 8.86
C ALA A 23 -11.07 23.62 9.59
N LEU A 24 -9.78 23.98 9.65
CA LEU A 24 -8.76 23.20 10.33
C LEU A 24 -8.23 23.97 11.53
N THR A 25 -8.21 23.33 12.70
CA THR A 25 -7.57 23.84 13.92
C THR A 25 -6.42 22.91 14.29
N VAL A 26 -5.25 23.46 14.56
CA VAL A 26 -4.01 22.68 14.74
C VAL A 26 -3.51 22.73 16.19
N TYR A 27 -3.16 21.57 16.73
CA TYR A 27 -2.67 21.35 18.08
C TYR A 27 -1.34 20.56 18.01
N PRO A 28 -0.19 21.24 18.01
CA PRO A 28 1.11 20.58 18.11
C PRO A 28 1.20 19.74 19.38
N LEU A 29 1.88 18.60 19.32
CA LEU A 29 2.01 17.68 20.44
C LEU A 29 3.45 17.65 20.94
N ASP A 30 3.64 17.83 22.26
CA ASP A 30 4.96 17.81 22.90
C ASP A 30 5.44 16.37 23.24
N ALA A 31 4.83 15.36 22.64
CA ALA A 31 5.11 13.95 22.92
C ALA A 31 4.95 13.13 21.65
N THR A 32 5.75 12.05 21.53
CA THR A 32 5.65 11.10 20.43
C THR A 32 4.32 10.37 20.49
N VAL A 33 3.32 10.80 19.73
CA VAL A 33 1.97 10.19 19.75
C VAL A 33 1.85 9.19 18.62
N GLN A 34 1.56 7.94 18.98
CA GLN A 34 1.48 6.85 18.01
C GLN A 34 0.09 6.71 17.38
N ALA A 35 -0.97 6.91 18.18
CA ALA A 35 -2.36 6.75 17.72
C ALA A 35 -3.36 7.49 18.62
N ILE A 36 -4.55 7.76 18.05
CA ILE A 36 -5.72 8.24 18.78
C ILE A 36 -6.91 7.29 18.59
N PHE A 37 -7.65 7.04 19.67
CA PHE A 37 -8.80 6.12 19.67
C PHE A 37 -10.07 6.79 20.20
N PRO A 38 -11.24 6.57 19.57
CA PRO A 38 -12.52 7.03 20.10
C PRO A 38 -12.95 6.23 21.32
N LEU A 39 -13.39 6.91 22.38
CA LEU A 39 -13.95 6.27 23.57
C LEU A 39 -15.25 6.96 24.01
N GLY A 40 -16.25 6.94 23.15
CA GLY A 40 -17.51 7.69 23.33
C GLY A 40 -17.27 9.19 23.28
N GLU A 41 -17.60 9.89 24.36
CA GLU A 41 -17.37 11.34 24.53
C GLU A 41 -15.92 11.70 24.90
N LYS A 42 -14.99 10.73 24.77
CA LYS A 42 -13.59 10.89 25.15
C LYS A 42 -12.68 10.49 24.00
N LEU A 43 -11.46 10.99 24.05
CA LEU A 43 -10.38 10.65 23.13
C LEU A 43 -9.25 10.00 23.93
N LEU A 44 -8.74 8.86 23.47
CA LEU A 44 -7.59 8.20 24.08
C LEU A 44 -6.36 8.37 23.20
N LEU A 45 -5.29 8.92 23.76
CA LEU A 45 -3.99 9.03 23.12
C LEU A 45 -3.08 7.92 23.62
N LEU A 46 -2.40 7.25 22.69
CA LEU A 46 -1.27 6.36 22.96
C LEU A 46 0.02 7.07 22.53
N SER A 47 0.95 7.26 23.47
CA SER A 47 2.22 7.95 23.21
C SER A 47 3.42 7.21 23.82
N GLY A 48 4.62 7.59 23.38
CA GLY A 48 5.91 7.06 23.84
C GLY A 48 6.40 5.86 23.02
N GLU A 49 7.71 5.75 22.83
CA GLU A 49 8.34 4.67 22.05
C GLU A 49 8.77 3.50 22.95
N ASP A 50 9.67 3.75 23.90
CA ASP A 50 10.19 2.72 24.82
C ASP A 50 9.27 2.44 26.02
N GLU A 51 8.60 3.48 26.51
CA GLU A 51 7.63 3.42 27.59
C GLU A 51 6.34 4.08 27.11
N ALA A 52 5.28 3.29 26.98
CA ALA A 52 4.00 3.78 26.51
C ALA A 52 3.24 4.55 27.59
N ARG A 53 2.42 5.50 27.18
CA ARG A 53 1.49 6.22 28.03
C ARG A 53 0.12 6.29 27.36
N LEU A 54 -0.89 5.94 28.14
CA LEU A 54 -2.29 6.13 27.79
C LEU A 54 -2.77 7.44 28.42
N THR A 55 -3.26 8.38 27.61
CA THR A 55 -3.79 9.66 28.09
C THR A 55 -5.24 9.81 27.63
N LEU A 56 -6.16 9.86 28.59
CA LEU A 56 -7.57 10.03 28.34
C LEU A 56 -7.94 11.50 28.38
N LEU A 57 -8.45 12.02 27.26
CA LEU A 57 -8.87 13.40 27.09
C LEU A 57 -10.39 13.50 26.97
N ASP A 58 -10.93 14.63 27.39
CA ASP A 58 -12.23 15.08 26.95
C ASP A 58 -12.19 15.38 25.44
N ARG A 59 -13.12 14.83 24.66
CA ARG A 59 -13.06 14.88 23.19
C ARG A 59 -13.25 16.28 22.63
N ASP A 60 -13.92 17.16 23.36
CA ASP A 60 -14.31 18.48 22.87
C ASP A 60 -13.35 19.57 23.37
N THR A 61 -12.88 19.45 24.63
CA THR A 61 -11.99 20.43 25.27
C THR A 61 -10.52 20.03 25.30
N LEU A 62 -10.20 18.78 24.95
CA LEU A 62 -8.88 18.15 25.10
C LEU A 62 -8.33 18.15 26.54
N ALA A 63 -9.17 18.44 27.54
CA ALA A 63 -8.77 18.42 28.93
C ALA A 63 -8.34 17.01 29.36
N VAL A 64 -7.18 16.88 30.00
CA VAL A 64 -6.69 15.59 30.49
C VAL A 64 -7.57 15.11 31.65
N LEU A 65 -8.25 13.99 31.44
CA LEU A 65 -9.14 13.37 32.42
C LEU A 65 -8.42 12.31 33.26
N ALA A 66 -7.51 11.56 32.65
CA ALA A 66 -6.70 10.54 33.32
C ALA A 66 -5.45 10.23 32.48
N ALA A 67 -4.41 9.68 33.12
CA ALA A 67 -3.26 9.13 32.43
C ALA A 67 -2.77 7.85 33.13
N TYR A 68 -2.23 6.92 32.36
CA TYR A 68 -1.65 5.66 32.85
C TYR A 68 -0.34 5.40 32.11
N SER A 69 0.75 5.18 32.86
CA SER A 69 2.07 4.91 32.28
C SER A 69 2.36 3.42 32.29
N LEU A 70 2.89 2.92 31.18
CA LEU A 70 3.29 1.54 30.96
C LEU A 70 4.82 1.51 30.86
N PRO A 71 5.51 0.67 31.64
CA PRO A 71 6.98 0.62 31.65
C PRO A 71 7.55 -0.16 30.45
N PHE A 72 6.83 -0.20 29.33
CA PHE A 72 7.16 -0.96 28.13
C PHE A 72 6.55 -0.30 26.90
N ALA A 73 7.14 -0.59 25.74
CA ALA A 73 6.66 -0.16 24.44
C ALA A 73 5.33 -0.83 24.10
N LEU A 74 4.36 -0.06 23.65
CA LEU A 74 3.06 -0.57 23.20
C LEU A 74 2.74 0.06 21.84
N ALA A 75 2.67 -0.77 20.81
CA ALA A 75 2.18 -0.37 19.49
C ALA A 75 0.65 -0.26 19.50
N PRO A 76 0.04 0.52 18.59
CA PRO A 76 -1.42 0.68 18.52
C PRO A 76 -2.19 -0.63 18.46
N GLU A 77 -1.68 -1.63 17.73
CA GLU A 77 -2.31 -2.94 17.52
C GLU A 77 -2.33 -3.80 18.78
N GLY A 78 -1.46 -3.51 19.76
CA GLY A 78 -1.40 -4.21 21.04
C GLY A 78 -2.38 -3.69 22.10
N LEU A 79 -3.08 -2.59 21.81
CA LEU A 79 -4.10 -2.03 22.69
C LEU A 79 -5.49 -2.48 22.24
N HIS A 80 -6.10 -3.38 22.99
CA HIS A 80 -7.41 -3.93 22.67
C HIS A 80 -8.52 -3.23 23.45
N MET A 81 -9.55 -2.83 22.72
CA MET A 81 -10.73 -2.16 23.25
C MET A 81 -11.95 -3.07 23.13
N ASP A 82 -12.54 -3.40 24.27
CA ASP A 82 -13.81 -4.11 24.35
C ASP A 82 -14.84 -3.26 25.11
N THR A 83 -16.10 -3.71 25.15
CA THR A 83 -17.24 -3.06 25.78
C THR A 83 -16.98 -2.75 27.26
N GLY A 84 -16.42 -1.58 27.52
CA GLY A 84 -16.14 -1.09 28.88
C GLY A 84 -14.73 -1.36 29.41
N THR A 85 -13.84 -1.98 28.64
CA THR A 85 -12.45 -2.27 29.08
C THR A 85 -11.40 -1.98 28.02
N LEU A 86 -10.22 -1.62 28.49
CA LEU A 86 -8.98 -1.51 27.71
C LEU A 86 -8.05 -2.62 28.19
N SER A 87 -7.36 -3.31 27.29
CA SER A 87 -6.38 -4.31 27.69
C SER A 87 -5.14 -4.31 26.79
N CYS A 88 -4.00 -4.67 27.37
CA CYS A 88 -2.74 -4.85 26.67
C CYS A 88 -1.87 -5.88 27.40
N PHE A 89 -0.90 -6.46 26.70
CA PHE A 89 0.04 -7.41 27.29
C PHE A 89 1.31 -6.70 27.77
N ASP A 90 1.68 -6.89 29.03
CA ASP A 90 2.95 -6.45 29.63
C ASP A 90 4.00 -7.54 29.40
N PRO A 91 4.95 -7.36 28.44
CA PRO A 91 5.94 -8.37 28.13
C PRO A 91 6.99 -8.53 29.24
N ILE A 92 7.19 -7.52 30.09
CA ILE A 92 8.17 -7.52 31.18
C ILE A 92 7.65 -8.37 32.33
N ARG A 93 6.41 -8.15 32.75
CA ARG A 93 5.76 -8.93 33.83
C ARG A 93 5.17 -10.24 33.34
N ARG A 94 5.00 -10.42 32.02
CA ARG A 94 4.28 -11.54 31.41
C ARG A 94 2.84 -11.60 31.94
N GLU A 95 2.12 -10.48 31.86
CA GLU A 95 0.75 -10.36 32.35
C GLU A 95 -0.11 -9.54 31.37
N THR A 96 -1.37 -9.91 31.18
CA THR A 96 -2.36 -9.05 30.52
C THR A 96 -2.91 -8.04 31.53
N LEU A 97 -2.67 -6.76 31.29
CA LEU A 97 -3.23 -5.66 32.05
C LEU A 97 -4.63 -5.33 31.52
N VAL A 98 -5.62 -5.27 32.42
CA VAL A 98 -6.99 -4.85 32.10
C VAL A 98 -7.32 -3.58 32.87
N LEU A 99 -7.67 -2.53 32.14
CA LEU A 99 -8.08 -1.23 32.65
C LEU A 99 -9.56 -0.98 32.33
N SER A 100 -10.21 -0.14 33.12
CA SER A 100 -11.50 0.45 32.74
C SER A 100 -11.31 1.53 31.68
N THR A 101 -12.38 1.95 31.03
CA THR A 101 -12.42 3.14 30.15
C THR A 101 -12.15 4.48 30.87
N ARG A 102 -11.85 4.43 32.18
CA ARG A 102 -11.36 5.56 32.98
C ARG A 102 -9.88 5.42 33.34
N LEU A 103 -9.17 4.49 32.70
CA LEU A 103 -7.76 4.16 32.95
C LEU A 103 -7.48 3.71 34.40
N THR A 104 -8.47 3.10 35.05
CA THR A 104 -8.29 2.49 36.38
C THR A 104 -8.00 1.01 36.22
N GLU A 105 -6.96 0.50 36.88
CA GLU A 105 -6.63 -0.91 36.85
C GLU A 105 -7.78 -1.75 37.44
N ILE A 106 -8.24 -2.73 36.65
CA ILE A 106 -9.27 -3.70 37.05
C ILE A 106 -8.59 -4.99 37.54
N ARG A 107 -7.62 -5.50 36.77
CA ARG A 107 -6.87 -6.71 37.10
C ARG A 107 -5.63 -6.89 36.22
N ARG A 108 -4.78 -7.82 36.65
CA ARG A 108 -3.68 -8.41 35.89
C ARG A 108 -3.87 -9.91 35.78
N ILE A 109 -3.65 -10.46 34.60
CA ILE A 109 -3.85 -11.88 34.31
C ILE A 109 -2.51 -12.46 33.89
N ALA A 110 -1.97 -13.40 34.68
CA ALA A 110 -0.69 -14.03 34.37
C ALA A 110 -0.72 -14.74 33.01
N ALA A 111 0.36 -14.59 32.23
CA ALA A 111 0.52 -15.26 30.95
C ALA A 111 0.31 -16.78 31.10
N PRO A 112 -0.53 -17.39 30.25
CA PRO A 112 -0.64 -18.84 30.20
C PRO A 112 0.69 -19.50 29.83
N GLU A 113 0.84 -20.76 30.26
CA GLU A 113 1.97 -21.60 29.86
C GLU A 113 1.96 -21.83 28.34
N GLY A 114 3.12 -21.75 27.70
CA GLY A 114 3.26 -21.94 26.25
C GLY A 114 2.75 -20.79 25.38
N LEU A 115 2.39 -19.63 25.97
CA LEU A 115 1.94 -18.44 25.25
C LEU A 115 2.93 -18.03 24.14
N ILE A 116 2.40 -17.90 22.92
CA ILE A 116 3.04 -17.29 21.75
C ILE A 116 2.33 -15.98 21.42
N GLY A 117 3.09 -14.94 21.12
CA GLY A 117 2.57 -13.60 20.82
C GLY A 117 1.86 -12.97 22.02
N SER A 118 0.92 -12.09 21.73
CA SER A 118 0.12 -11.38 22.72
C SER A 118 -1.24 -12.05 22.92
N PRO A 119 -1.66 -12.31 24.18
CA PRO A 119 -3.01 -12.75 24.48
C PRO A 119 -3.98 -11.57 24.48
N ILE A 120 -5.24 -11.81 24.12
CA ILE A 120 -6.29 -10.78 24.07
C ILE A 120 -7.39 -11.12 25.07
N TYR A 121 -7.75 -10.14 25.89
CA TYR A 121 -8.83 -10.27 26.86
C TYR A 121 -10.14 -9.75 26.26
N SER A 122 -11.17 -10.59 26.27
CA SER A 122 -12.55 -10.15 26.03
C SER A 122 -13.27 -9.94 27.36
N GLY A 123 -13.75 -8.71 27.57
CA GLY A 123 -14.62 -8.32 28.65
C GLY A 123 -16.06 -8.80 28.49
N GLU A 124 -16.54 -9.04 27.27
CA GLU A 124 -17.90 -9.56 27.01
C GLU A 124 -18.16 -10.93 27.68
N ASP A 125 -17.20 -11.85 27.58
CA ASP A 125 -17.31 -13.21 28.12
C ASP A 125 -16.25 -13.53 29.20
N ASN A 126 -15.54 -12.49 29.67
CA ASN A 126 -14.48 -12.55 30.68
C ASN A 126 -13.47 -13.69 30.40
N THR A 127 -13.04 -13.79 29.14
CA THR A 127 -12.18 -14.84 28.63
C THR A 127 -10.89 -14.27 28.06
N LEU A 128 -9.77 -14.88 28.42
CA LEU A 128 -8.48 -14.60 27.79
C LEU A 128 -8.27 -15.57 26.62
N TYR A 129 -8.18 -15.05 25.41
CA TYR A 129 -7.84 -15.78 24.20
C TYR A 129 -6.35 -15.66 23.92
N TYR A 130 -5.70 -16.74 23.52
CA TYR A 130 -4.25 -16.77 23.33
C TYR A 130 -3.80 -17.89 22.40
N CYS A 131 -2.62 -17.70 21.82
CA CYS A 131 -1.98 -18.70 20.97
C CYS A 131 -0.93 -19.51 21.75
N THR A 132 -0.82 -20.78 21.41
CA THR A 132 0.27 -21.69 21.75
C THR A 132 0.84 -22.27 20.45
N GLN A 133 1.95 -22.99 20.51
CA GLN A 133 2.62 -23.52 19.30
C GLN A 133 1.71 -24.32 18.36
N ASP A 134 0.73 -25.02 18.92
CA ASP A 134 -0.12 -25.98 18.21
C ASP A 134 -1.63 -25.69 18.32
N ALA A 135 -2.02 -24.57 18.93
CA ALA A 135 -3.42 -24.29 19.20
C ALA A 135 -3.74 -22.82 19.48
N ILE A 136 -4.99 -22.47 19.22
CA ILE A 136 -5.66 -21.30 19.80
C ILE A 136 -6.44 -21.77 21.01
N ARG A 137 -6.32 -21.05 22.12
CA ARG A 137 -6.88 -21.43 23.41
C ARG A 137 -7.70 -20.29 24.00
N ALA A 138 -8.63 -20.68 24.86
CA ALA A 138 -9.48 -19.78 25.63
C ALA A 138 -9.41 -20.16 27.12
N TRP A 139 -9.22 -19.16 27.96
CA TRP A 139 -9.25 -19.29 29.41
C TRP A 139 -10.37 -18.41 29.98
N ASN A 140 -11.48 -19.05 30.35
CA ASN A 140 -12.58 -18.34 30.99
C ASN A 140 -12.21 -18.07 32.46
N LEU A 141 -12.20 -16.80 32.84
CA LEU A 141 -11.67 -16.38 34.15
C LEU A 141 -12.69 -16.55 35.29
N ASP A 142 -13.99 -16.68 34.99
CA ASP A 142 -15.01 -16.96 35.99
C ASP A 142 -14.95 -18.41 36.49
N SER A 143 -14.87 -19.35 35.55
CA SER A 143 -14.85 -20.79 35.85
C SER A 143 -13.43 -21.33 36.07
N GLY A 144 -12.40 -20.61 35.62
CA GLY A 144 -11.03 -21.10 35.57
C GLY A 144 -10.77 -22.14 34.47
N ILE A 145 -11.78 -22.47 33.66
CA ILE A 145 -11.66 -23.50 32.62
C ILE A 145 -10.78 -22.99 31.48
N ARG A 146 -9.79 -23.80 31.13
CA ARG A 146 -8.94 -23.62 29.94
C ARG A 146 -9.34 -24.66 28.91
N ARG A 147 -9.63 -24.22 27.69
CA ARG A 147 -10.00 -25.12 26.59
C ARG A 147 -9.20 -24.80 25.33
N CYS A 148 -8.96 -25.83 24.53
CA CYS A 148 -8.54 -25.66 23.15
C CYS A 148 -9.74 -25.15 22.34
N VAL A 149 -9.57 -24.01 21.68
CA VAL A 149 -10.56 -23.49 20.73
C VAL A 149 -10.38 -24.20 19.40
N ARG A 150 -9.12 -24.29 18.93
CA ARG A 150 -8.77 -24.94 17.68
C ARG A 150 -7.33 -25.44 17.74
N GLU A 151 -7.13 -26.71 17.43
CA GLU A 151 -5.80 -27.27 17.19
C GLU A 151 -5.37 -26.92 15.77
N GLN A 152 -4.19 -26.34 15.63
CA GLN A 152 -3.57 -26.05 14.35
C GLN A 152 -2.07 -25.84 14.54
N SER A 153 -1.28 -26.46 13.67
CA SER A 153 0.17 -26.28 13.63
C SER A 153 0.51 -25.53 12.36
N CYS A 154 1.15 -24.38 12.50
CA CYS A 154 1.64 -23.55 11.41
C CYS A 154 2.99 -22.95 11.82
N GLU A 155 3.77 -22.47 10.86
CA GLU A 155 5.10 -21.90 11.13
C GLU A 155 5.03 -20.65 12.02
N GLY A 156 3.98 -19.83 11.85
CA GLY A 156 3.69 -18.67 12.67
C GLY A 156 2.20 -18.46 12.88
N GLN A 157 1.83 -18.11 14.11
CA GLN A 157 0.45 -17.81 14.49
C GLN A 157 0.41 -16.68 15.50
N GLU A 158 -0.47 -15.71 15.25
CA GLU A 158 -0.71 -14.59 16.15
C GLU A 158 -2.21 -14.30 16.23
N LEU A 159 -2.67 -13.99 17.44
CA LEU A 159 -4.03 -13.50 17.65
C LEU A 159 -4.00 -11.99 17.44
N ALA A 160 -4.63 -11.51 16.37
CA ALA A 160 -4.63 -10.09 16.02
C ALA A 160 -5.74 -9.32 16.73
N ASP A 161 -6.94 -9.90 16.82
CA ASP A 161 -8.05 -9.25 17.55
C ASP A 161 -9.12 -10.24 18.02
N VAL A 162 -9.97 -9.79 18.93
CA VAL A 162 -11.18 -10.49 19.39
C VAL A 162 -12.38 -9.55 19.25
N HIS A 163 -13.20 -9.81 18.25
CA HIS A 163 -14.37 -9.00 17.92
C HIS A 163 -15.60 -9.42 18.71
N SER A 164 -16.55 -8.49 18.86
CA SER A 164 -17.83 -8.71 19.55
C SER A 164 -18.54 -9.97 19.06
N GLY A 165 -19.14 -10.72 19.99
CA GLY A 165 -19.75 -12.02 19.69
C GLY A 165 -18.75 -13.18 19.64
N GLY A 166 -17.51 -12.96 20.08
CA GLY A 166 -16.47 -13.97 20.22
C GLY A 166 -15.92 -14.44 18.87
N ILE A 167 -15.68 -13.52 17.93
CA ILE A 167 -15.01 -13.83 16.66
C ILE A 167 -13.52 -13.54 16.85
N LEU A 168 -12.70 -14.59 16.71
CA LEU A 168 -11.25 -14.47 16.82
C LEU A 168 -10.67 -14.16 15.44
N GLN A 169 -9.85 -13.13 15.35
CA GLN A 169 -9.06 -12.84 14.16
C GLN A 169 -7.62 -13.28 14.40
N CYS A 170 -7.13 -14.20 13.58
CA CYS A 170 -5.80 -14.78 13.71
C CYS A 170 -5.00 -14.55 12.43
N GLN A 171 -3.78 -14.05 12.57
CA GLN A 171 -2.80 -14.01 11.49
C GLN A 171 -2.02 -15.32 11.48
N ILE A 172 -2.01 -15.98 10.33
CA ILE A 172 -1.30 -17.24 10.11
C ILE A 172 -0.21 -17.00 9.07
N ALA A 173 1.01 -17.42 9.38
CA ALA A 173 2.13 -17.44 8.45
C ALA A 173 2.57 -18.91 8.27
N ASP A 174 2.56 -19.40 7.04
CA ASP A 174 2.79 -20.82 6.76
C ASP A 174 3.29 -21.00 5.33
N GLY A 175 4.46 -21.61 5.14
CA GLY A 175 5.02 -21.84 3.80
C GLY A 175 5.38 -20.55 3.05
N GLY A 176 5.66 -19.46 3.78
CA GLY A 176 5.93 -18.14 3.22
C GLY A 176 4.69 -17.31 2.87
N GLU A 177 3.49 -17.86 3.00
CA GLU A 177 2.24 -17.15 2.79
C GLU A 177 1.69 -16.60 4.11
N LYS A 178 1.08 -15.42 4.06
CA LYS A 178 0.31 -14.84 5.17
C LYS A 178 -1.17 -14.88 4.85
N ARG A 179 -1.99 -15.27 5.82
CA ARG A 179 -3.46 -15.32 5.72
C ARG A 179 -4.11 -14.91 7.03
N THR A 180 -5.27 -14.27 6.93
CA THR A 180 -6.13 -13.96 8.08
C THR A 180 -7.24 -14.98 8.18
N GLN A 181 -7.37 -15.61 9.36
CA GLN A 181 -8.49 -16.50 9.70
C GLN A 181 -9.44 -15.85 10.70
N PHE A 182 -10.73 -15.96 10.42
CA PHE A 182 -11.79 -15.61 11.36
C PHE A 182 -12.40 -16.89 11.91
N LEU A 183 -12.35 -17.06 13.23
CA LEU A 183 -12.81 -18.26 13.92
C LEU A 183 -13.91 -17.94 14.92
N SER A 184 -14.83 -18.87 15.13
CA SER A 184 -15.71 -18.79 16.29
C SER A 184 -14.91 -19.13 17.55
N GLY A 185 -14.77 -18.18 18.46
CA GLY A 185 -14.20 -18.42 19.79
C GLY A 185 -14.97 -19.49 20.56
N LYS A 186 -16.29 -19.60 20.34
CA LYS A 186 -17.14 -20.62 20.97
C LYS A 186 -16.89 -22.04 20.45
N THR A 187 -16.85 -22.25 19.13
CA THR A 187 -16.82 -23.60 18.54
C THR A 187 -15.49 -23.99 17.91
N GLY A 188 -14.58 -23.03 17.67
CA GLY A 188 -13.36 -23.23 16.88
C GLY A 188 -13.58 -23.31 15.37
N ALA A 189 -14.84 -23.20 14.91
CA ALA A 189 -15.18 -23.29 13.50
C ALA A 189 -14.53 -22.14 12.71
N LEU A 190 -13.98 -22.47 11.54
CA LEU A 190 -13.52 -21.47 10.58
C LEU A 190 -14.74 -20.79 9.96
N LEU A 191 -14.83 -19.47 10.14
CA LEU A 191 -15.92 -18.65 9.62
C LEU A 191 -15.56 -18.09 8.25
N GLN A 192 -14.33 -17.58 8.11
CA GLN A 192 -13.81 -17.01 6.87
C GLN A 192 -12.28 -17.07 6.89
N GLU A 193 -11.68 -17.19 5.71
CA GLU A 193 -10.24 -17.01 5.49
C GLU A 193 -10.02 -16.01 4.36
N SER A 194 -8.95 -15.23 4.46
CA SER A 194 -8.51 -14.28 3.45
C SER A 194 -7.00 -14.34 3.29
N ALA A 195 -6.50 -14.20 2.07
CA ALA A 195 -5.08 -13.96 1.84
C ALA A 195 -4.66 -12.61 2.44
N GLY A 196 -3.43 -12.55 2.95
CA GLY A 196 -2.86 -11.37 3.57
C GLY A 196 -3.51 -10.96 4.90
N ASP A 197 -3.17 -9.75 5.33
CA ASP A 197 -3.63 -9.16 6.58
C ASP A 197 -4.90 -8.33 6.37
N VAL A 198 -6.00 -8.73 7.02
CA VAL A 198 -7.29 -8.04 6.99
C VAL A 198 -7.46 -7.20 8.25
N THR A 199 -7.79 -5.92 8.10
CA THR A 199 -8.25 -5.11 9.23
C THR A 199 -9.76 -5.22 9.34
N LEU A 200 -10.30 -5.49 10.52
CA LEU A 200 -11.74 -5.57 10.76
C LEU A 200 -12.11 -4.68 11.95
N THR A 201 -13.22 -3.96 11.83
CA THR A 201 -13.85 -3.27 12.96
C THR A 201 -15.34 -3.62 12.98
N VAL A 202 -15.84 -4.06 14.13
CA VAL A 202 -17.23 -4.48 14.32
C VAL A 202 -17.95 -3.51 15.25
N LYS A 203 -19.19 -3.15 14.91
CA LYS A 203 -20.08 -2.36 15.76
C LYS A 203 -21.49 -2.92 15.69
N GLY A 204 -21.90 -3.63 16.73
CA GLY A 204 -23.19 -4.33 16.75
C GLY A 204 -23.23 -5.39 15.64
N SER A 205 -24.23 -5.33 14.75
CA SER A 205 -24.29 -6.19 13.57
C SER A 205 -23.52 -5.65 12.35
N GLY A 206 -23.01 -4.41 12.43
CA GLY A 206 -22.26 -3.77 11.36
C GLY A 206 -20.77 -4.13 11.40
N TYR A 207 -20.14 -4.19 10.23
CA TYR A 207 -18.70 -4.39 10.12
C TYR A 207 -18.11 -3.48 9.04
N PHE A 208 -16.81 -3.23 9.20
CA PHE A 208 -15.97 -2.46 8.30
C PHE A 208 -14.65 -3.21 8.16
N ALA A 209 -14.24 -3.52 6.94
CA ALA A 209 -13.07 -4.34 6.69
C ALA A 209 -12.20 -3.74 5.60
N SER A 210 -10.88 -3.77 5.81
CA SER A 210 -9.88 -3.48 4.78
C SER A 210 -9.22 -4.80 4.40
N VAL A 211 -9.45 -5.25 3.17
CA VAL A 211 -9.04 -6.58 2.68
C VAL A 211 -8.03 -6.42 1.54
N PRO A 212 -6.84 -7.06 1.59
CA PRO A 212 -5.90 -7.08 0.47
C PRO A 212 -6.53 -7.71 -0.78
N GLU A 213 -6.34 -7.09 -1.94
CA GLU A 213 -6.82 -7.60 -3.23
C GLU A 213 -5.89 -7.12 -4.35
N GLY A 214 -4.97 -7.98 -4.79
CA GLY A 214 -3.92 -7.59 -5.74
C GLY A 214 -3.09 -6.43 -5.19
N SER A 215 -2.96 -5.35 -5.97
CA SER A 215 -2.18 -4.16 -5.60
C SER A 215 -2.93 -3.16 -4.71
N VAL A 216 -4.19 -3.42 -4.35
CA VAL A 216 -5.03 -2.49 -3.58
C VAL A 216 -5.58 -3.13 -2.32
N ARG A 217 -6.17 -2.32 -1.44
CA ARG A 217 -6.97 -2.79 -0.31
C ARG A 217 -8.43 -2.43 -0.54
N LEU A 218 -9.31 -3.42 -0.57
CA LEU A 218 -10.74 -3.20 -0.67
C LEU A 218 -11.30 -2.69 0.66
N SER A 219 -12.03 -1.58 0.58
CA SER A 219 -12.75 -0.99 1.71
C SER A 219 -14.19 -1.51 1.74
N LEU A 220 -14.41 -2.58 2.50
CA LEU A 220 -15.71 -3.27 2.60
C LEU A 220 -16.47 -2.84 3.86
N PHE A 221 -17.79 -2.78 3.76
CA PHE A 221 -18.65 -2.53 4.91
C PHE A 221 -20.02 -3.18 4.72
N GLY A 222 -20.71 -3.46 5.83
CA GLY A 222 -22.03 -4.07 5.74
C GLY A 222 -22.56 -4.55 7.07
N GLN A 223 -23.54 -5.45 7.00
CA GLN A 223 -24.10 -6.12 8.17
C GLN A 223 -23.86 -7.61 8.09
N ALA A 224 -23.60 -8.25 9.24
CA ALA A 224 -23.43 -9.68 9.33
C ALA A 224 -24.61 -10.43 8.67
N GLY A 225 -24.28 -11.43 7.84
CA GLY A 225 -25.27 -12.23 7.11
C GLY A 225 -25.87 -11.57 5.85
N LYS A 226 -25.46 -10.35 5.51
CA LYS A 226 -25.81 -9.68 4.24
C LYS A 226 -24.60 -9.59 3.31
N ALA A 227 -24.86 -9.41 2.02
CA ALA A 227 -23.80 -9.15 1.05
C ALA A 227 -23.02 -7.87 1.41
N PRO A 228 -21.68 -7.86 1.33
CA PRO A 228 -20.87 -6.68 1.57
C PRO A 228 -21.16 -5.58 0.54
N ARG A 229 -21.13 -4.33 1.00
CA ARG A 229 -20.91 -3.17 0.15
C ARG A 229 -19.43 -2.83 0.14
N GLN A 230 -18.99 -2.16 -0.91
CA GLN A 230 -17.63 -1.68 -1.08
C GLN A 230 -17.67 -0.16 -1.26
N LEU A 231 -16.76 0.54 -0.58
CA LEU A 231 -16.36 1.90 -0.91
C LEU A 231 -15.23 1.82 -1.94
N THR A 232 -15.44 2.46 -3.08
CA THR A 232 -14.43 2.67 -4.11
C THR A 232 -14.08 4.17 -4.09
N PRO A 233 -13.05 4.58 -3.34
CA PRO A 233 -12.65 5.98 -3.29
C PRO A 233 -12.21 6.50 -4.66
N ARG A 234 -12.09 7.83 -4.79
CA ARG A 234 -11.67 8.48 -6.04
C ARG A 234 -10.31 7.97 -6.52
N ASP A 235 -9.39 7.81 -5.58
CA ASP A 235 -8.13 7.11 -5.79
C ASP A 235 -8.24 5.71 -5.18
N VAL A 236 -8.27 4.68 -6.01
CA VAL A 236 -8.45 3.28 -5.58
C VAL A 236 -7.27 2.75 -4.73
N PHE A 237 -6.14 3.45 -4.74
CA PHE A 237 -4.96 3.11 -3.93
C PHE A 237 -4.93 3.86 -2.59
N ALA A 238 -5.89 4.75 -2.33
CA ALA A 238 -5.97 5.51 -1.10
C ALA A 238 -6.20 4.62 0.13
N ASP A 239 -5.49 4.91 1.21
CA ASP A 239 -5.78 4.33 2.52
C ASP A 239 -7.15 4.81 2.99
N CYS A 240 -7.92 3.93 3.61
CA CYS A 240 -9.26 4.21 4.09
C CYS A 240 -9.39 4.00 5.60
N PHE A 241 -9.81 5.04 6.30
CA PHE A 241 -10.14 5.01 7.71
C PHE A 241 -11.65 4.94 7.89
N PHE A 242 -12.15 3.86 8.48
CA PHE A 242 -13.57 3.71 8.78
C PHE A 242 -13.92 4.36 10.12
N LEU A 243 -15.10 4.99 10.16
CA LEU A 243 -15.65 5.67 11.31
C LEU A 243 -17.03 5.06 11.63
N PRO A 244 -17.06 3.89 12.29
CA PRO A 244 -18.29 3.12 12.54
C PRO A 244 -19.32 3.88 13.39
N GLY A 245 -18.85 4.82 14.22
CA GLY A 245 -19.67 5.72 15.04
C GLY A 245 -20.80 6.36 14.23
N GLU A 246 -20.39 6.96 13.12
CA GLU A 246 -21.14 7.92 12.31
C GLU A 246 -21.47 7.34 10.92
N ASN A 247 -21.12 6.08 10.67
CA ASN A 247 -21.26 5.40 9.37
C ASN A 247 -20.55 6.18 8.24
N ARG A 248 -19.31 6.58 8.50
CA ARG A 248 -18.46 7.34 7.57
C ARG A 248 -17.17 6.61 7.25
N ALA A 249 -16.51 7.05 6.19
CA ALA A 249 -15.13 6.71 5.91
C ALA A 249 -14.37 7.94 5.42
N VAL A 250 -13.07 7.94 5.64
CA VAL A 250 -12.14 8.93 5.09
C VAL A 250 -11.10 8.21 4.26
N SER A 251 -10.96 8.57 2.99
CA SER A 251 -9.84 8.12 2.18
C SER A 251 -8.73 9.15 2.15
N VAL A 252 -7.48 8.72 2.11
CA VAL A 252 -6.30 9.59 1.99
C VAL A 252 -5.53 9.19 0.73
N SER A 253 -5.51 10.03 -0.30
CA SER A 253 -4.72 9.80 -1.51
C SER A 253 -3.25 10.19 -1.32
N GLU A 254 -2.41 9.75 -2.26
CA GLU A 254 -0.97 10.01 -2.26
C GLU A 254 -0.62 11.52 -2.25
N ASP A 255 -1.48 12.34 -2.84
CA ASP A 255 -1.36 13.82 -2.86
C ASP A 255 -1.86 14.49 -1.56
N LEU A 256 -2.12 13.72 -0.50
CA LEU A 256 -2.66 14.16 0.78
C LEU A 256 -4.03 14.86 0.66
N THR A 257 -4.84 14.46 -0.32
CA THR A 257 -6.26 14.80 -0.34
C THR A 257 -7.05 13.79 0.50
N LEU A 258 -7.72 14.31 1.53
CA LEU A 258 -8.65 13.58 2.38
C LEU A 258 -10.08 13.78 1.86
N ASP A 259 -10.75 12.70 1.51
CA ASP A 259 -12.15 12.72 1.10
C ASP A 259 -13.01 12.01 2.16
N CYS A 260 -14.04 12.69 2.66
CA CYS A 260 -15.00 12.13 3.61
C CYS A 260 -16.24 11.62 2.87
N TYR A 261 -16.66 10.40 3.18
CA TYR A 261 -17.80 9.73 2.57
C TYR A 261 -18.86 9.41 3.62
N ASP A 262 -20.11 9.67 3.25
CA ASP A 262 -21.27 9.10 3.91
C ASP A 262 -21.51 7.69 3.32
N LEU A 263 -21.44 6.65 4.15
CA LEU A 263 -21.54 5.26 3.67
C LEU A 263 -22.99 4.79 3.46
N GLU A 264 -23.97 5.52 3.99
CA GLU A 264 -25.38 5.23 3.76
C GLU A 264 -25.74 5.59 2.31
N THR A 265 -25.51 6.85 1.96
CA THR A 265 -25.79 7.42 0.64
C THR A 265 -24.72 7.07 -0.40
N GLY A 266 -23.48 6.84 0.06
CA GLY A 266 -22.31 6.62 -0.77
C GLY A 266 -21.73 7.88 -1.40
N HIS A 267 -22.21 9.07 -1.01
CA HIS A 267 -21.72 10.33 -1.55
C HIS A 267 -20.52 10.85 -0.75
N ARG A 268 -19.62 11.53 -1.45
CA ARG A 268 -18.56 12.32 -0.83
C ARG A 268 -19.17 13.60 -0.27
N THR A 269 -18.96 13.88 1.01
CA THR A 269 -19.53 15.04 1.70
C THR A 269 -18.54 16.18 1.85
N ASN A 270 -17.25 15.87 2.05
CA ASN A 270 -16.21 16.87 2.27
C ASN A 270 -14.88 16.44 1.63
N THR A 271 -14.01 17.41 1.35
CA THR A 271 -12.66 17.21 0.85
C THR A 271 -11.69 18.19 1.52
N LEU A 272 -10.46 17.77 1.75
CA LEU A 272 -9.38 18.57 2.35
C LEU A 272 -8.05 18.13 1.76
N THR A 273 -7.37 19.01 1.03
CA THR A 273 -5.99 18.77 0.60
C THR A 273 -5.02 19.45 1.56
N LEU A 274 -4.19 18.66 2.24
CA LEU A 274 -3.20 19.18 3.19
C LEU A 274 -2.00 19.79 2.45
N ILE A 275 -1.56 20.95 2.90
CA ILE A 275 -0.34 21.59 2.42
C ILE A 275 0.84 21.10 3.25
N GLY A 276 1.81 20.48 2.57
CA GLY A 276 3.06 19.99 3.17
C GLY A 276 3.26 18.52 2.90
N GLN A 277 4.11 17.87 3.71
CA GLN A 277 4.39 16.44 3.60
C GLN A 277 4.08 15.82 4.96
N TYR A 278 2.98 15.07 5.02
CA TYR A 278 2.48 14.45 6.24
C TYR A 278 2.07 13.00 5.99
N GLN A 279 2.17 12.19 7.02
CA GLN A 279 1.52 10.89 7.12
C GLN A 279 0.28 11.02 8.01
N VAL A 280 -0.86 10.49 7.58
CA VAL A 280 -2.06 10.38 8.43
C VAL A 280 -1.96 9.09 9.24
N LEU A 281 -1.80 9.21 10.56
CA LEU A 281 -1.63 8.07 11.46
C LEU A 281 -2.98 7.52 11.96
N SER A 282 -3.96 8.39 12.19
CA SER A 282 -5.26 8.00 12.73
C SER A 282 -6.32 9.06 12.43
N VAL A 283 -7.56 8.60 12.28
CA VAL A 283 -8.74 9.45 12.08
C VAL A 283 -9.85 8.99 13.00
N THR A 284 -10.48 9.92 13.72
CA THR A 284 -11.64 9.62 14.57
C THR A 284 -12.63 10.78 14.61
N CYS A 285 -13.89 10.52 14.91
CA CYS A 285 -14.92 11.54 14.94
C CYS A 285 -14.90 12.41 16.20
N GLN A 286 -15.25 13.68 16.01
CA GLN A 286 -15.70 14.63 17.03
C GLN A 286 -17.22 14.81 16.87
N GLY A 287 -17.98 13.75 17.16
CA GLY A 287 -19.40 13.68 16.86
C GLY A 287 -19.69 13.77 15.35
N GLU A 288 -20.85 14.32 14.97
CA GLU A 288 -21.29 14.37 13.56
C GLU A 288 -20.64 15.49 12.72
N SER A 289 -19.89 16.39 13.36
CA SER A 289 -19.48 17.67 12.76
C SER A 289 -18.00 17.87 12.59
N GLY A 290 -17.15 17.06 13.20
CA GLY A 290 -15.71 17.23 13.12
C GLY A 290 -14.97 15.90 13.07
N LEU A 291 -13.73 15.95 12.59
CA LEU A 291 -12.80 14.82 12.58
C LEU A 291 -11.50 15.23 13.27
N TRP A 292 -11.07 14.41 14.21
CA TRP A 292 -9.72 14.45 14.75
C TRP A 292 -8.79 13.67 13.82
N LEU A 293 -7.71 14.32 13.40
CA LEU A 293 -6.65 13.76 12.56
C LEU A 293 -5.36 13.78 13.36
N LEU A 294 -4.71 12.63 13.53
CA LEU A 294 -3.33 12.58 14.00
C LEU A 294 -2.42 12.50 12.77
N LEU A 295 -1.55 13.50 12.61
CA LEU A 295 -0.62 13.61 11.51
C LEU A 295 0.81 13.53 12.03
N ARG A 296 1.73 13.04 11.20
CA ARG A 296 3.18 13.10 11.43
C ARG A 296 3.84 13.78 10.24
N ASP A 297 4.70 14.76 10.49
CA ASP A 297 5.45 15.41 9.41
C ASP A 297 6.73 14.63 9.03
N ILE A 298 7.49 15.15 8.06
CA ILE A 298 8.75 14.55 7.61
C ILE A 298 9.89 14.61 8.65
N ALA A 299 9.80 15.50 9.63
CA ALA A 299 10.76 15.57 10.73
C ALA A 299 10.46 14.52 11.81
N GLY A 300 9.28 13.91 11.76
CA GLY A 300 8.78 12.96 12.74
C GLY A 300 7.93 13.60 13.83
N ASP A 301 7.63 14.89 13.72
CA ASP A 301 6.84 15.60 14.72
C ASP A 301 5.34 15.32 14.50
N GLU A 302 4.65 14.93 15.57
CA GLU A 302 3.21 14.68 15.51
C GLU A 302 2.36 15.91 15.85
N VAL A 303 1.26 16.03 15.10
CA VAL A 303 0.32 17.13 15.20
C VAL A 303 -1.10 16.58 15.22
N LEU A 304 -1.89 16.99 16.20
CA LEU A 304 -3.32 16.71 16.26
C LEU A 304 -4.07 17.85 15.57
N CYS A 305 -4.97 17.52 14.65
CA CYS A 305 -5.80 18.52 13.96
C CYS A 305 -7.27 18.22 14.17
N LEU A 306 -8.08 19.26 14.36
CA LEU A 306 -9.53 19.18 14.26
C LEU A 306 -9.98 19.74 12.92
N TRP A 307 -10.58 18.89 12.09
CA TRP A 307 -11.25 19.29 10.85
C TRP A 307 -12.76 19.46 11.09
N ASP A 308 -13.23 20.70 11.10
CA ASP A 308 -14.66 21.04 11.14
C ASP A 308 -15.30 20.85 9.76
N LEU A 309 -16.21 19.86 9.69
CA LEU A 309 -16.92 19.49 8.47
C LEU A 309 -18.08 20.44 8.13
N ARG A 310 -18.44 21.34 9.04
CA ARG A 310 -19.47 22.38 8.83
C ARG A 310 -18.88 23.67 8.28
N ALA A 311 -17.56 23.83 8.34
CA ALA A 311 -16.90 25.01 7.83
C ALA A 311 -17.02 25.09 6.30
N ASP A 312 -17.27 26.30 5.81
CA ASP A 312 -17.36 26.57 4.38
C ASP A 312 -16.06 26.21 3.66
N GLY A 313 -16.16 25.83 2.39
CA GLY A 313 -14.99 25.59 1.52
C GLY A 313 -14.42 24.16 1.57
N THR A 314 -14.87 23.31 2.51
CA THR A 314 -14.51 21.88 2.51
C THR A 314 -15.65 20.96 2.10
N SER A 315 -16.90 21.44 2.08
CA SER A 315 -18.05 20.66 1.65
C SER A 315 -18.07 20.44 0.14
N VAL A 316 -18.56 19.28 -0.28
CA VAL A 316 -18.65 18.89 -1.69
C VAL A 316 -20.08 18.43 -1.98
N ASP A 317 -20.66 18.98 -3.05
CA ASP A 317 -21.90 18.45 -3.63
C ASP A 317 -21.56 17.44 -4.72
N SER A 318 -21.39 16.18 -4.33
CA SER A 318 -21.05 15.09 -5.26
C SER A 318 -22.30 14.30 -5.65
N VAL A 319 -22.66 14.35 -6.93
CA VAL A 319 -23.69 13.46 -7.50
C VAL A 319 -23.20 12.02 -7.71
N GLN A 320 -21.88 11.80 -7.73
CA GLN A 320 -21.30 10.47 -7.86
C GLN A 320 -21.48 9.67 -6.56
N VAL A 321 -21.85 8.41 -6.72
CA VAL A 321 -21.93 7.41 -5.65
C VAL A 321 -20.66 6.57 -5.68
N TYR A 322 -19.90 6.58 -4.58
CA TYR A 322 -18.63 5.88 -4.41
C TYR A 322 -18.80 4.53 -3.72
N THR A 323 -20.04 4.14 -3.38
CA THR A 323 -20.30 2.82 -2.78
C THR A 323 -21.10 1.95 -3.72
N GLY A 324 -20.85 0.64 -3.67
CA GLY A 324 -21.51 -0.31 -4.55
C GLY A 324 -21.39 -1.75 -4.06
N SER A 325 -21.71 -2.67 -4.95
CA SER A 325 -21.47 -4.10 -4.72
C SER A 325 -19.97 -4.38 -4.69
N ARG A 326 -19.55 -5.35 -3.85
CA ARG A 326 -18.23 -5.96 -3.98
C ARG A 326 -18.19 -6.80 -5.26
N TYR A 327 -17.16 -6.60 -6.08
CA TYR A 327 -16.87 -7.45 -7.23
C TYR A 327 -15.77 -8.46 -6.89
N THR A 328 -15.86 -9.66 -7.45
CA THR A 328 -14.83 -10.71 -7.32
C THR A 328 -14.44 -11.23 -8.69
N ARG A 329 -13.40 -12.06 -8.76
CA ARG A 329 -13.00 -12.72 -10.02
C ARG A 329 -14.14 -13.53 -10.63
N GLU A 330 -14.93 -14.22 -9.81
CA GLU A 330 -16.05 -15.08 -10.22
C GLU A 330 -17.31 -14.28 -10.58
N ALA A 331 -17.43 -13.06 -10.05
CA ALA A 331 -18.54 -12.15 -10.31
C ALA A 331 -18.03 -10.71 -10.53
N PRO A 332 -17.36 -10.44 -11.67
CA PRO A 332 -16.75 -9.14 -11.94
C PRO A 332 -17.78 -8.13 -12.47
N ASP A 333 -17.40 -6.85 -12.51
CA ASP A 333 -18.18 -5.80 -13.17
C ASP A 333 -18.09 -5.95 -14.70
N THR A 334 -18.85 -6.89 -15.29
CA THR A 334 -18.81 -7.15 -16.74
C THR A 334 -19.07 -5.90 -17.60
N PRO A 335 -20.06 -5.03 -17.27
CA PRO A 335 -20.23 -3.77 -17.99
C PRO A 335 -19.03 -2.85 -17.89
N GLY A 336 -18.41 -2.72 -16.71
CA GLY A 336 -17.21 -1.93 -16.52
C GLY A 336 -15.99 -2.49 -17.25
N LEU A 337 -15.78 -3.80 -17.22
CA LEU A 337 -14.72 -4.46 -18.01
C LEU A 337 -14.87 -4.19 -19.50
N THR A 338 -16.10 -4.16 -20.01
CA THR A 338 -16.39 -3.80 -21.41
C THR A 338 -16.07 -2.33 -21.71
N ARG A 339 -16.18 -1.42 -20.71
CA ARG A 339 -15.69 -0.03 -20.85
C ARG A 339 -14.16 -0.01 -20.90
N CYS A 340 -13.48 -0.72 -20.00
CA CYS A 340 -12.02 -0.80 -19.99
C CYS A 340 -11.47 -1.35 -21.31
N GLN A 341 -12.09 -2.39 -21.88
CA GLN A 341 -11.71 -2.93 -23.18
C GLN A 341 -11.84 -1.90 -24.31
N ARG A 342 -12.89 -1.08 -24.31
CA ARG A 342 -13.05 0.00 -25.30
C ARG A 342 -12.03 1.11 -25.11
N LEU A 343 -11.73 1.49 -23.88
CA LEU A 343 -10.68 2.48 -23.58
C LEU A 343 -9.30 1.96 -24.02
N ALA A 344 -8.98 0.71 -23.71
CA ALA A 344 -7.76 0.03 -24.17
C ALA A 344 -7.65 0.02 -25.70
N GLN A 345 -8.75 -0.24 -26.42
CA GLN A 345 -8.77 -0.14 -27.87
C GLN A 345 -8.51 1.28 -28.37
N GLN A 346 -9.13 2.30 -27.79
CA GLN A 346 -8.95 3.70 -28.19
C GLN A 346 -7.50 4.17 -28.01
N ILE A 347 -6.89 3.82 -26.87
CA ILE A 347 -5.47 4.11 -26.60
C ILE A 347 -4.59 3.34 -27.59
N GLY A 348 -4.88 2.05 -27.81
CA GLY A 348 -4.16 1.22 -28.77
C GLY A 348 -4.20 1.80 -30.20
N GLU A 349 -5.36 2.25 -30.66
CA GLU A 349 -5.54 2.90 -31.96
C GLU A 349 -4.71 4.19 -32.11
N ARG A 350 -4.63 5.00 -31.03
CA ARG A 350 -3.86 6.25 -31.01
C ARG A 350 -2.36 6.02 -31.21
N PHE A 351 -1.78 5.02 -30.53
CA PHE A 351 -0.34 4.73 -30.61
C PHE A 351 0.03 3.68 -31.65
N GLY A 352 -0.96 2.99 -32.22
CA GLY A 352 -0.73 1.87 -33.08
C GLY A 352 -0.16 0.67 -32.33
N VAL A 353 -0.73 0.33 -31.17
CA VAL A 353 -0.42 -0.89 -30.41
C VAL A 353 -1.72 -1.63 -30.09
N SER A 354 -1.63 -2.89 -29.71
CA SER A 354 -2.76 -3.62 -29.13
C SER A 354 -2.65 -3.60 -27.60
N ILE A 355 -3.76 -3.44 -26.90
CA ILE A 355 -3.78 -3.45 -25.43
C ILE A 355 -4.81 -4.50 -24.99
N LEU A 356 -4.35 -5.51 -24.26
CA LEU A 356 -5.16 -6.60 -23.75
C LEU A 356 -5.42 -6.39 -22.26
N VAL A 357 -6.69 -6.50 -21.87
CA VAL A 357 -7.17 -6.34 -20.49
C VAL A 357 -8.15 -7.47 -20.15
N GLY A 358 -8.41 -7.68 -18.85
CA GLY A 358 -9.27 -8.78 -18.39
C GLY A 358 -8.62 -10.13 -18.70
N GLU A 359 -9.39 -11.08 -19.23
CA GLU A 359 -8.88 -12.43 -19.54
C GLU A 359 -8.10 -12.51 -20.87
N ALA A 360 -8.15 -11.48 -21.71
CA ALA A 360 -7.51 -11.51 -23.03
C ALA A 360 -5.98 -11.79 -22.99
N PRO A 361 -5.20 -11.23 -22.05
CA PRO A 361 -3.78 -11.58 -21.86
C PRO A 361 -3.49 -13.07 -21.71
N LEU A 362 -4.42 -13.87 -21.15
CA LEU A 362 -4.20 -15.29 -20.89
C LEU A 362 -4.00 -16.10 -22.19
N SER A 363 -4.50 -15.59 -23.32
CA SER A 363 -4.38 -16.26 -24.62
C SER A 363 -2.99 -16.15 -25.25
N VAL A 364 -2.13 -15.27 -24.74
CA VAL A 364 -0.80 -14.97 -25.29
C VAL A 364 0.32 -15.18 -24.27
N MET A 365 0.05 -15.89 -23.18
CA MET A 365 1.07 -16.19 -22.16
C MET A 365 2.29 -16.89 -22.78
N PRO A 366 3.51 -16.46 -22.45
CA PRO A 366 4.70 -17.22 -22.83
C PRO A 366 4.76 -18.52 -22.02
N TRP A 367 5.59 -19.47 -22.47
CA TRP A 367 5.65 -20.81 -21.86
C TRP A 367 6.20 -20.82 -20.43
N ASP A 368 6.95 -19.79 -20.05
CA ASP A 368 7.69 -19.68 -18.79
C ASP A 368 7.05 -18.73 -17.76
N TYR A 369 5.91 -18.11 -18.10
CA TYR A 369 5.14 -17.28 -17.16
C TYR A 369 3.64 -17.57 -17.23
N THR A 370 2.98 -17.43 -16.09
CA THR A 370 1.51 -17.41 -15.98
C THR A 370 1.03 -16.04 -15.52
N PHE A 371 -0.09 -15.59 -16.05
CA PHE A 371 -0.69 -14.30 -15.71
C PHE A 371 -1.92 -14.47 -14.83
N GLU A 372 -2.09 -13.55 -13.88
CA GLU A 372 -3.33 -13.36 -13.15
C GLU A 372 -4.15 -12.22 -13.77
N THR A 373 -5.43 -12.47 -14.04
CA THR A 373 -6.36 -11.48 -14.58
C THR A 373 -6.64 -10.37 -13.57
N GLU A 374 -6.43 -9.10 -13.96
CA GLU A 374 -7.03 -7.98 -13.25
C GLU A 374 -8.50 -7.83 -13.64
N TYR A 375 -9.38 -7.84 -12.64
CA TYR A 375 -10.83 -7.76 -12.82
C TYR A 375 -11.46 -6.52 -12.15
N LEU A 376 -10.71 -5.80 -11.33
CA LEU A 376 -11.15 -4.57 -10.69
C LEU A 376 -11.15 -3.44 -11.72
N VAL A 377 -12.35 -3.08 -12.16
CA VAL A 377 -12.58 -1.97 -13.11
C VAL A 377 -11.94 -0.66 -12.66
N PRO A 378 -12.01 -0.24 -11.38
CA PRO A 378 -11.37 1.01 -10.96
C PRO A 378 -9.84 1.01 -11.12
N VAL A 379 -9.18 -0.15 -10.92
CA VAL A 379 -7.74 -0.31 -11.16
C VAL A 379 -7.45 -0.20 -12.65
N LEU A 380 -8.18 -0.94 -13.49
CA LEU A 380 -8.02 -0.91 -14.94
C LEU A 380 -8.28 0.49 -15.54
N GLU A 381 -9.34 1.18 -15.12
CA GLU A 381 -9.67 2.52 -15.62
C GLU A 381 -8.56 3.52 -15.26
N ARG A 382 -8.04 3.50 -14.03
CA ARG A 382 -6.91 4.35 -13.62
C ARG A 382 -5.65 4.04 -14.44
N GLU A 383 -5.25 2.78 -14.49
CA GLU A 383 -4.00 2.36 -15.12
C GLU A 383 -4.02 2.54 -16.64
N LEU A 384 -5.18 2.39 -17.30
CA LEU A 384 -5.32 2.71 -18.71
C LEU A 384 -5.15 4.21 -18.99
N ASN A 385 -5.69 5.08 -18.13
CA ASN A 385 -5.49 6.53 -18.28
C ASN A 385 -4.01 6.90 -18.10
N LEU A 386 -3.35 6.34 -17.09
CA LEU A 386 -1.91 6.53 -16.89
C LEU A 386 -1.09 5.97 -18.05
N LEU A 387 -1.47 4.82 -18.60
CA LEU A 387 -0.80 4.22 -19.75
C LEU A 387 -0.86 5.13 -21.00
N ASP A 388 -1.97 5.82 -21.24
CA ASP A 388 -2.08 6.81 -22.33
C ASP A 388 -1.06 7.97 -22.16
N GLU A 389 -0.84 8.41 -20.92
CA GLU A 389 0.16 9.41 -20.57
C GLU A 389 1.58 8.86 -20.79
N TRP A 390 1.89 7.68 -20.24
CA TRP A 390 3.23 7.08 -20.34
C TRP A 390 3.62 6.74 -21.79
N LEU A 391 2.68 6.27 -22.61
CA LEU A 391 2.94 6.02 -24.03
C LEU A 391 3.17 7.32 -24.81
N SER A 392 2.61 8.45 -24.34
CA SER A 392 2.85 9.77 -24.94
C SER A 392 4.28 10.29 -24.73
N ASP A 393 5.04 9.72 -23.79
CA ASP A 393 6.45 10.05 -23.61
C ASP A 393 7.32 9.54 -24.77
N PHE A 394 6.82 8.55 -25.52
CA PHE A 394 7.48 8.03 -26.71
C PHE A 394 6.97 8.75 -27.96
N PRO A 395 7.86 9.32 -28.79
CA PRO A 395 7.45 9.98 -30.02
C PRO A 395 6.98 8.94 -31.04
N VAL A 396 6.08 9.35 -31.96
CA VAL A 396 5.43 8.46 -32.93
C VAL A 396 6.41 7.67 -33.80
N GLU A 397 7.61 8.21 -34.02
CA GLU A 397 8.69 7.55 -34.74
C GLU A 397 9.14 6.24 -34.08
N ILE A 398 9.06 6.13 -32.75
CA ILE A 398 9.38 4.90 -32.01
C ILE A 398 8.39 3.80 -32.42
N PHE A 399 7.09 4.03 -32.28
CA PHE A 399 6.05 3.06 -32.63
C PHE A 399 6.08 2.70 -34.13
N GLY A 400 6.26 3.70 -35.00
CA GLY A 400 6.43 3.48 -36.43
C GLY A 400 7.69 2.66 -36.77
N GLY A 401 8.74 2.80 -35.97
CA GLY A 401 9.98 2.04 -36.11
C GLY A 401 9.88 0.59 -35.63
N ILE A 402 9.16 0.35 -34.52
CA ILE A 402 8.88 -0.99 -33.99
C ILE A 402 8.13 -1.83 -35.05
N ARG A 403 7.12 -1.24 -35.70
CA ARG A 403 6.33 -1.88 -36.77
C ARG A 403 7.11 -2.22 -38.05
N LYS A 404 8.35 -1.77 -38.19
CA LYS A 404 9.24 -2.20 -39.31
C LYS A 404 9.92 -3.54 -39.02
N HIS A 405 10.04 -3.92 -37.76
CA HIS A 405 10.73 -5.12 -37.30
C HIS A 405 9.76 -6.18 -36.76
N PHE A 406 8.68 -5.73 -36.11
CA PHE A 406 7.64 -6.59 -35.56
C PHE A 406 6.32 -6.38 -36.30
N SER A 407 5.56 -7.46 -36.46
CA SER A 407 4.20 -7.45 -37.01
C SER A 407 3.24 -6.62 -36.15
N SER A 408 3.41 -6.68 -34.83
CA SER A 408 2.65 -5.89 -33.87
C SER A 408 3.43 -5.69 -32.56
N LEU A 409 2.98 -4.72 -31.76
CA LEU A 409 3.34 -4.56 -30.35
C LEU A 409 2.06 -4.65 -29.53
N THR A 410 2.03 -5.59 -28.58
CA THR A 410 0.88 -5.85 -27.71
C THR A 410 1.26 -5.65 -26.24
N LEU A 411 0.50 -4.81 -25.54
CA LEU A 411 0.62 -4.59 -24.10
C LEU A 411 -0.42 -5.44 -23.37
N CYS A 412 0.00 -6.26 -22.43
CA CYS A 412 -0.87 -7.12 -21.62
C CYS A 412 -0.94 -6.57 -20.20
N LEU A 413 -2.10 -6.04 -19.80
CA LEU A 413 -2.30 -5.51 -18.45
C LEU A 413 -2.88 -6.60 -17.57
N VAL A 414 -2.13 -6.97 -16.55
CA VAL A 414 -2.42 -8.12 -15.68
C VAL A 414 -2.26 -7.71 -14.22
N ARG A 415 -2.81 -8.50 -13.32
CA ARG A 415 -2.66 -8.26 -11.89
C ARG A 415 -1.27 -8.72 -11.42
N GLU A 416 -0.94 -9.97 -11.72
CA GLU A 416 0.33 -10.59 -11.32
C GLU A 416 0.93 -11.40 -12.48
N ILE A 417 2.26 -11.50 -12.50
CA ILE A 417 3.03 -12.32 -13.43
C ILE A 417 3.90 -13.26 -12.60
N HIS A 418 3.65 -14.57 -12.73
CA HIS A 418 4.40 -15.59 -12.00
C HIS A 418 5.28 -16.38 -12.95
N GLY A 419 6.57 -16.49 -12.62
CA GLY A 419 7.51 -17.34 -13.33
C GLY A 419 7.27 -18.82 -13.02
N SER A 420 7.44 -19.67 -14.02
CA SER A 420 7.35 -21.11 -13.81
C SER A 420 8.62 -21.63 -13.09
N PRO A 421 8.52 -22.44 -12.02
CA PRO A 421 9.71 -22.96 -11.33
C PRO A 421 10.65 -23.78 -12.23
N ALA A 422 10.13 -24.33 -13.32
CA ALA A 422 10.88 -25.16 -14.26
C ALA A 422 11.70 -24.36 -15.29
N SER A 423 11.41 -23.07 -15.49
CA SER A 423 12.08 -22.24 -16.50
C SER A 423 13.33 -21.53 -15.99
N GLY A 424 13.54 -21.47 -14.67
CA GLY A 424 14.58 -20.61 -14.07
C GLY A 424 14.25 -19.12 -14.14
N SER A 425 13.01 -18.77 -14.49
CA SER A 425 12.49 -17.41 -14.50
C SER A 425 12.36 -16.85 -13.08
N VAL A 426 12.33 -15.52 -12.95
CA VAL A 426 12.08 -14.86 -11.66
C VAL A 426 10.68 -15.23 -11.19
N ALA A 427 10.53 -15.57 -9.90
CA ALA A 427 9.29 -16.10 -9.34
C ALA A 427 8.08 -15.16 -9.55
N CYS A 428 8.27 -13.85 -9.37
CA CYS A 428 7.30 -12.82 -9.71
C CYS A 428 7.99 -11.67 -10.44
N ALA A 429 7.33 -11.11 -11.45
CA ALA A 429 7.85 -9.99 -12.25
C ALA A 429 6.84 -8.84 -12.34
N ASN A 430 7.33 -7.60 -12.38
CA ASN A 430 6.47 -6.42 -12.58
C ASN A 430 6.24 -6.11 -14.08
N GLY A 431 7.16 -6.57 -14.92
CA GLY A 431 7.13 -6.43 -16.36
C GLY A 431 7.86 -7.60 -17.00
N VAL A 432 7.39 -8.05 -18.16
CA VAL A 432 8.09 -9.04 -18.98
C VAL A 432 7.89 -8.70 -20.45
N GLN A 433 8.99 -8.49 -21.15
CA GLN A 433 9.04 -8.51 -22.61
C GLN A 433 9.18 -9.95 -23.13
N PHE A 434 8.38 -10.31 -24.12
CA PHE A 434 8.57 -11.57 -24.86
C PHE A 434 8.18 -11.42 -26.35
N PHE A 435 8.57 -12.41 -27.16
CA PHE A 435 8.31 -12.43 -28.61
C PHE A 435 7.65 -13.76 -29.00
N GLN A 436 6.63 -13.70 -29.85
CA GLN A 436 5.98 -14.90 -30.39
C GLN A 436 5.75 -14.73 -31.89
N GLY A 437 6.40 -15.57 -32.70
CA GLY A 437 6.38 -15.40 -34.15
C GLY A 437 7.00 -14.06 -34.56
N GLY A 438 6.22 -13.22 -35.24
CA GLY A 438 6.63 -11.87 -35.63
C GLY A 438 6.17 -10.78 -34.65
N ASP A 439 5.46 -11.12 -33.58
CA ASP A 439 4.81 -10.17 -32.68
C ASP A 439 5.65 -9.94 -31.41
N ALA A 440 5.67 -8.70 -30.94
CA ALA A 440 6.29 -8.29 -29.68
C ALA A 440 5.23 -8.06 -28.61
N TYR A 441 5.53 -8.49 -27.38
CA TYR A 441 4.64 -8.39 -26.24
C TYR A 441 5.37 -7.76 -25.05
N ILE A 442 4.64 -6.96 -24.29
CA ILE A 442 5.03 -6.49 -22.97
C ILE A 442 3.87 -6.80 -22.02
N ALA A 443 4.09 -7.66 -21.02
CA ALA A 443 3.16 -7.83 -19.92
C ALA A 443 3.54 -6.91 -18.77
N LEU A 444 2.54 -6.29 -18.13
CA LEU A 444 2.71 -5.35 -17.02
C LEU A 444 1.78 -5.72 -15.87
N THR A 445 2.34 -5.87 -14.67
CA THR A 445 1.55 -5.89 -13.44
C THR A 445 1.08 -4.48 -13.13
N LEU A 446 -0.21 -4.32 -12.86
CA LEU A 446 -0.80 -3.03 -12.55
C LEU A 446 -0.45 -2.54 -11.14
N GLY A 447 -0.28 -1.22 -10.98
CA GLY A 447 0.04 -0.58 -9.72
C GLY A 447 1.35 0.20 -9.74
N GLN A 448 1.94 0.42 -8.56
CA GLN A 448 3.01 1.41 -8.33
C GLN A 448 4.27 1.28 -9.21
N TYR A 449 4.56 0.09 -9.75
CA TYR A 449 5.74 -0.15 -10.58
C TYR A 449 5.45 -0.24 -12.08
N ALA A 450 4.19 -0.12 -12.50
CA ALA A 450 3.78 -0.35 -13.89
C ALA A 450 4.47 0.60 -14.89
N GLN A 451 4.60 1.89 -14.56
CA GLN A 451 5.29 2.87 -15.41
C GLN A 451 6.76 2.48 -15.64
N ARG A 452 7.46 2.17 -14.55
CA ARG A 452 8.87 1.79 -14.58
C ARG A 452 9.07 0.51 -15.38
N ALA A 453 8.23 -0.48 -15.14
CA ALA A 453 8.20 -1.72 -15.90
C ALA A 453 7.96 -1.44 -17.40
N LEU A 454 7.00 -0.57 -17.76
CA LEU A 454 6.76 -0.19 -19.16
C LEU A 454 8.01 0.41 -19.82
N TYR A 455 8.67 1.39 -19.18
CA TYR A 455 9.87 2.00 -19.76
C TYR A 455 11.02 1.00 -19.91
N HIS A 456 11.18 0.12 -18.92
CA HIS A 456 12.17 -0.96 -18.94
C HIS A 456 11.91 -1.95 -20.08
N GLU A 457 10.70 -2.50 -20.17
CA GLU A 457 10.36 -3.51 -21.18
C GLU A 457 10.27 -2.91 -22.59
N MET A 458 9.87 -1.64 -22.71
CA MET A 458 9.91 -0.92 -23.98
C MET A 458 11.34 -0.80 -24.50
N TYR A 459 12.33 -0.61 -23.61
CA TYR A 459 13.74 -0.63 -24.03
C TYR A 459 14.09 -1.96 -24.69
N HIS A 460 13.72 -3.11 -24.10
CA HIS A 460 14.02 -4.43 -24.68
C HIS A 460 13.38 -4.62 -26.06
N VAL A 461 12.17 -4.09 -26.27
CA VAL A 461 11.55 -4.08 -27.61
C VAL A 461 12.34 -3.20 -28.60
N MET A 462 12.78 -2.03 -28.17
CA MET A 462 13.57 -1.11 -29.00
C MET A 462 14.98 -1.64 -29.29
N GLU A 463 15.60 -2.34 -28.34
CA GLU A 463 17.00 -2.76 -28.35
C GLU A 463 17.36 -3.56 -29.60
N THR A 464 16.46 -4.44 -30.06
CA THR A 464 16.64 -5.21 -31.30
C THR A 464 17.04 -4.32 -32.47
N ARG A 465 16.43 -3.13 -32.55
CA ARG A 465 16.73 -2.15 -33.58
C ARG A 465 17.94 -1.28 -33.21
N LEU A 466 18.08 -0.89 -31.95
CA LEU A 466 19.21 -0.07 -31.50
C LEU A 466 20.55 -0.75 -31.79
N LEU A 467 20.65 -2.06 -31.56
CA LEU A 467 21.86 -2.84 -31.84
C LEU A 467 22.15 -3.02 -33.33
N THR A 468 21.14 -2.89 -34.21
CA THR A 468 21.29 -3.07 -35.66
C THR A 468 21.60 -1.76 -36.36
N ASP A 469 20.95 -0.66 -35.94
CA ASP A 469 20.93 0.62 -36.65
C ASP A 469 21.83 1.69 -36.02
N SER A 470 22.56 1.39 -34.93
CA SER A 470 23.49 2.31 -34.26
C SER A 470 24.79 1.62 -33.85
N SER A 471 25.88 2.37 -33.90
CA SER A 471 27.21 1.96 -33.39
C SER A 471 27.50 2.45 -31.97
N ALA A 472 26.53 3.13 -31.34
CA ALA A 472 26.73 3.77 -30.03
C ALA A 472 27.06 2.77 -28.90
N PHE A 473 26.73 1.49 -29.09
CA PHE A 473 26.99 0.42 -28.12
C PHE A 473 28.23 -0.43 -28.41
N ASP A 474 28.94 -0.21 -29.53
CA ASP A 474 30.10 -1.01 -29.95
C ASP A 474 31.23 -1.05 -28.89
N ARG A 475 31.30 -0.01 -28.05
CA ARG A 475 32.28 0.12 -26.97
C ARG A 475 31.63 0.19 -25.59
N TRP A 476 30.41 -0.35 -25.43
CA TRP A 476 29.66 -0.29 -24.18
C TRP A 476 30.47 -0.79 -22.98
N ASP A 477 31.12 -1.96 -23.12
CA ASP A 477 31.90 -2.56 -22.03
C ASP A 477 33.11 -1.70 -21.61
N ALA A 478 33.62 -0.85 -22.49
CA ALA A 478 34.73 0.05 -22.17
C ALA A 478 34.32 1.22 -21.25
N LEU A 479 33.02 1.44 -21.04
CA LEU A 479 32.48 2.41 -20.07
C LEU A 479 32.44 1.82 -18.65
N ASN A 480 32.57 0.50 -18.50
CA ASN A 480 32.58 -0.14 -17.19
C ASN A 480 33.96 -0.04 -16.53
N PRO A 481 34.03 -0.13 -15.19
CA PRO A 481 35.30 -0.26 -14.47
C PRO A 481 36.15 -1.40 -15.03
N ALA A 482 37.47 -1.23 -15.04
CA ALA A 482 38.39 -2.17 -15.71
C ALA A 482 38.40 -3.59 -15.10
N ASP A 483 38.00 -3.72 -13.83
CA ASP A 483 37.89 -4.97 -13.09
C ASP A 483 36.46 -5.55 -13.09
N PHE A 484 35.51 -4.89 -13.76
CA PHE A 484 34.11 -5.31 -13.81
C PHE A 484 33.84 -6.29 -14.95
N VAL A 485 33.01 -7.31 -14.67
CA VAL A 485 32.43 -8.22 -15.66
C VAL A 485 30.96 -8.46 -15.30
N TYR A 486 30.06 -8.49 -16.27
CA TYR A 486 28.65 -8.86 -16.03
C TYR A 486 28.55 -10.32 -15.57
N ASP A 487 27.59 -10.63 -14.71
CA ASP A 487 27.43 -12.01 -14.21
C ASP A 487 26.86 -12.97 -15.26
N TYR A 488 26.08 -12.45 -16.21
CA TYR A 488 25.31 -13.23 -17.18
C TYR A 488 24.39 -14.28 -16.53
N ASP A 489 23.98 -14.05 -15.28
CA ASP A 489 23.09 -14.91 -14.52
C ASP A 489 22.38 -14.09 -13.43
N TYR A 490 21.04 -14.19 -13.39
CA TYR A 490 20.24 -13.40 -12.45
C TYR A 490 20.41 -13.88 -11.00
N ALA A 491 20.57 -15.19 -10.76
CA ALA A 491 20.69 -15.76 -9.42
C ALA A 491 22.07 -15.46 -8.80
N ALA A 492 23.13 -15.55 -9.59
CA ALA A 492 24.48 -15.14 -9.20
C ALA A 492 24.51 -13.64 -8.90
N ASN A 493 23.93 -12.82 -9.78
CA ASN A 493 23.90 -11.37 -9.60
C ASN A 493 23.10 -10.93 -8.37
N ALA A 494 22.05 -11.65 -8.00
CA ALA A 494 21.30 -11.37 -6.76
C ALA A 494 22.21 -11.39 -5.51
N SER A 495 23.25 -12.23 -5.53
CA SER A 495 24.21 -12.42 -4.44
C SER A 495 25.49 -11.57 -4.57
N ARG A 496 25.62 -10.72 -5.60
CA ARG A 496 26.81 -9.92 -5.86
C ARG A 496 27.01 -8.79 -4.83
N GLN A 497 28.25 -8.60 -4.41
CA GLN A 497 28.70 -7.38 -3.72
C GLN A 497 28.79 -6.23 -4.73
N ALA A 498 27.94 -5.23 -4.53
CA ALA A 498 27.64 -4.19 -5.51
C ALA A 498 28.13 -2.80 -5.08
N GLU A 499 28.43 -2.64 -3.79
CA GLU A 499 28.51 -1.37 -3.09
C GLU A 499 29.60 -0.45 -3.67
N GLN A 500 30.73 -1.03 -4.09
CA GLN A 500 31.83 -0.26 -4.69
C GLN A 500 31.45 0.43 -6.00
N TYR A 501 30.48 -0.11 -6.75
CA TYR A 501 30.06 0.42 -8.05
C TYR A 501 28.86 1.37 -7.95
N LEU A 502 28.27 1.52 -6.77
CA LEU A 502 27.02 2.27 -6.55
C LEU A 502 27.22 3.57 -5.75
N GLN A 503 28.46 3.91 -5.40
CA GLN A 503 28.82 5.12 -4.65
C GLN A 503 28.37 6.40 -5.39
N PRO A 504 27.66 7.35 -4.77
CA PRO A 504 26.98 8.45 -5.47
C PRO A 504 27.81 9.20 -6.52
N GLU A 505 29.04 9.61 -6.16
CA GLU A 505 29.89 10.44 -7.03
C GLU A 505 30.68 9.64 -8.08
N THR A 506 30.85 8.33 -7.87
CA THR A 506 31.69 7.47 -8.72
C THR A 506 30.92 6.29 -9.31
N ARG A 507 29.59 6.28 -9.20
CA ARG A 507 28.78 5.12 -9.58
C ARG A 507 28.94 4.80 -11.06
N SER A 508 28.90 3.52 -11.39
CA SER A 508 28.98 3.04 -12.78
C SER A 508 27.72 2.32 -13.25
N PHE A 509 26.79 2.05 -12.34
CA PHE A 509 25.53 1.36 -12.60
C PHE A 509 24.39 2.00 -11.81
N ILE A 510 23.15 1.79 -12.26
CA ILE A 510 21.97 2.28 -11.53
C ILE A 510 21.80 1.54 -10.20
N ASP A 511 21.91 0.22 -10.22
CA ASP A 511 21.73 -0.65 -9.08
C ASP A 511 22.40 -2.02 -9.30
N ARG A 512 22.23 -2.95 -8.35
CA ARG A 512 22.74 -4.32 -8.48
C ARG A 512 22.18 -5.03 -9.70
N TYR A 513 20.91 -4.83 -10.03
CA TYR A 513 20.26 -5.52 -11.15
C TYR A 513 20.91 -5.17 -12.49
N SER A 514 21.31 -3.90 -12.66
CA SER A 514 22.03 -3.39 -13.83
C SER A 514 23.35 -4.12 -14.13
N MET A 515 23.91 -4.84 -13.16
CA MET A 515 25.16 -5.57 -13.31
C MET A 515 25.00 -7.03 -13.77
N SER A 516 23.75 -7.47 -13.98
CA SER A 516 23.44 -8.84 -14.44
C SER A 516 23.84 -9.06 -15.91
N PHE A 517 23.34 -8.21 -16.82
CA PHE A 517 23.65 -8.26 -18.26
C PHE A 517 23.77 -6.84 -18.83
N PRO A 518 24.53 -6.65 -19.93
CA PRO A 518 24.61 -5.35 -20.61
C PRO A 518 23.23 -4.80 -21.04
N LYS A 519 22.30 -5.67 -21.45
CA LYS A 519 20.93 -5.27 -21.83
C LYS A 519 20.15 -4.69 -20.64
N GLU A 520 20.30 -5.28 -19.46
CA GLU A 520 19.61 -4.84 -18.24
C GLU A 520 20.19 -3.51 -17.74
N ASP A 521 21.51 -3.31 -17.87
CA ASP A 521 22.17 -2.03 -17.59
C ASP A 521 21.55 -0.90 -18.43
N ARG A 522 21.45 -1.10 -19.75
CA ARG A 522 20.90 -0.10 -20.67
C ARG A 522 19.40 0.13 -20.45
N ALA A 523 18.63 -0.93 -20.25
CA ALA A 523 17.20 -0.85 -19.95
C ALA A 523 16.95 -0.07 -18.65
N ARG A 524 17.72 -0.37 -17.60
CA ARG A 524 17.62 0.29 -16.31
C ARG A 524 18.04 1.77 -16.38
N ILE A 525 19.02 2.10 -17.21
CA ILE A 525 19.38 3.49 -17.53
C ILE A 525 18.23 4.22 -18.20
N LEU A 526 17.60 3.64 -19.24
CA LEU A 526 16.46 4.29 -19.89
C LEU A 526 15.30 4.49 -18.91
N GLU A 527 14.93 3.44 -18.17
CA GLU A 527 13.89 3.47 -17.15
C GLU A 527 14.11 4.64 -16.18
N CYS A 528 15.27 4.68 -15.51
CA CYS A 528 15.57 5.72 -14.54
C CYS A 528 15.68 7.11 -15.18
N ALA A 529 16.14 7.21 -16.44
CA ALA A 529 16.21 8.48 -17.14
C ALA A 529 14.83 9.01 -17.56
N MET A 530 13.84 8.14 -17.76
CA MET A 530 12.46 8.55 -18.05
C MET A 530 11.65 8.88 -16.80
N THR A 531 12.00 8.30 -15.65
CA THR A 531 11.36 8.56 -14.36
C THR A 531 11.95 9.81 -13.67
N GLU A 532 11.08 10.67 -13.16
CA GLU A 532 11.44 11.90 -12.42
C GLU A 532 12.11 11.57 -11.07
N GLY A 533 12.89 12.52 -10.53
CA GLY A 533 13.54 12.38 -9.22
C GLY A 533 14.84 11.56 -9.20
N ASN A 534 15.38 11.19 -10.37
CA ASN A 534 16.55 10.31 -10.50
C ASN A 534 17.86 11.04 -10.87
N GLU A 535 17.91 12.38 -10.77
CA GLU A 535 19.09 13.17 -11.16
C GLU A 535 20.39 12.69 -10.51
N GLU A 536 20.33 12.33 -9.22
CA GLU A 536 21.45 11.81 -8.44
C GLU A 536 22.11 10.58 -9.09
N LEU A 537 21.32 9.72 -9.74
CA LEU A 537 21.80 8.49 -10.36
C LEU A 537 22.68 8.75 -11.58
N PHE A 538 22.63 9.95 -12.15
CA PHE A 538 23.35 10.32 -13.37
C PHE A 538 24.46 11.34 -13.12
N ARG A 539 24.85 11.62 -11.87
CA ARG A 539 25.88 12.63 -11.57
C ARG A 539 27.28 12.25 -12.04
N SER A 540 27.64 10.98 -11.95
CA SER A 540 29.00 10.53 -12.27
C SER A 540 29.31 10.66 -13.77
N PRO A 541 30.58 10.90 -14.15
CA PRO A 541 30.97 10.96 -15.57
C PRO A 541 30.63 9.68 -16.34
N VAL A 542 30.82 8.50 -15.71
CA VAL A 542 30.50 7.21 -16.33
C VAL A 542 29.00 7.10 -16.63
N MET A 543 28.13 7.51 -15.71
CA MET A 543 26.69 7.46 -15.92
C MET A 543 26.22 8.46 -16.98
N GLN A 544 26.83 9.66 -17.04
CA GLN A 544 26.58 10.63 -18.12
C GLN A 544 26.96 10.06 -19.48
N GLU A 545 28.13 9.41 -19.60
CA GLU A 545 28.56 8.80 -20.85
C GLU A 545 27.65 7.65 -21.28
N LYS A 546 27.26 6.77 -20.33
CA LYS A 546 26.31 5.68 -20.59
C LYS A 546 24.95 6.21 -21.04
N LEU A 547 24.41 7.22 -20.35
CA LEU A 547 23.15 7.86 -20.74
C LEU A 547 23.26 8.48 -22.14
N ALA A 548 24.37 9.17 -22.44
CA ALA A 548 24.61 9.77 -23.75
C ALA A 548 24.68 8.72 -24.86
N CYS A 549 25.27 7.55 -24.59
CA CYS A 549 25.27 6.40 -25.51
C CYS A 549 23.85 5.90 -25.79
N VAL A 550 23.03 5.69 -24.75
CA VAL A 550 21.62 5.27 -24.91
C VAL A 550 20.83 6.28 -25.74
N CYS A 551 20.92 7.57 -25.41
CA CYS A 551 20.19 8.63 -26.11
C CYS A 551 20.62 8.73 -27.59
N ARG A 552 21.93 8.63 -27.86
CA ARG A 552 22.47 8.62 -29.23
C ARG A 552 21.95 7.43 -30.03
N ALA A 553 21.97 6.23 -29.45
CA ALA A 553 21.47 5.03 -30.11
C ALA A 553 20.01 5.18 -30.53
N ILE A 554 19.16 5.71 -29.64
CA ILE A 554 17.74 5.94 -29.92
C ILE A 554 17.57 6.96 -31.04
N ARG A 555 18.29 8.09 -31.00
CA ARG A 555 18.21 9.11 -32.05
C ARG A 555 18.65 8.59 -33.41
N GLU A 556 19.73 7.84 -33.47
CA GLU A 556 20.27 7.26 -34.71
C GLU A 556 19.30 6.22 -35.29
N ALA A 557 18.90 5.23 -34.49
CA ALA A 557 18.06 4.12 -34.95
C ALA A 557 16.66 4.57 -35.39
N TYR A 558 16.06 5.53 -34.69
CA TYR A 558 14.72 6.02 -34.99
C TYR A 558 14.67 7.30 -35.83
N GLY A 559 15.84 7.83 -36.22
CA GLY A 559 15.94 9.00 -37.09
C GLY A 559 15.35 10.27 -36.46
N LEU A 560 15.49 10.42 -35.14
CA LEU A 560 14.96 11.56 -34.39
C LEU A 560 15.80 12.81 -34.68
N LYS A 561 15.25 13.75 -35.46
CA LYS A 561 15.95 14.95 -35.94
C LYS A 561 15.77 16.16 -35.00
N GLY A 562 16.82 16.96 -34.87
CA GLY A 562 16.82 18.25 -34.18
C GLY A 562 17.39 18.16 -32.76
N ALA A 563 18.58 18.71 -32.56
CA ALA A 563 19.23 18.81 -31.25
C ALA A 563 18.47 19.69 -30.24
N ALA A 564 17.49 20.48 -30.71
CA ALA A 564 16.73 21.42 -29.88
C ALA A 564 15.51 20.80 -29.17
N LYS A 565 15.05 19.61 -29.59
CA LYS A 565 13.95 18.91 -28.90
C LYS A 565 14.56 17.92 -27.90
N ALA A 566 14.45 18.23 -26.62
CA ALA A 566 14.78 17.31 -25.54
C ALA A 566 13.65 16.28 -25.40
N TYR A 567 14.00 15.00 -25.38
CA TYR A 567 13.07 13.91 -25.08
C TYR A 567 13.13 13.56 -23.59
N ARG A 568 12.09 12.89 -23.06
CA ARG A 568 11.99 12.59 -21.62
C ARG A 568 13.21 11.85 -21.08
N TRP A 569 13.72 10.87 -21.81
CA TRP A 569 14.93 10.11 -21.45
C TRP A 569 16.24 10.91 -21.50
N GLU A 570 16.21 12.17 -21.94
CA GLU A 570 17.38 13.05 -22.02
C GLU A 570 17.42 14.07 -20.88
N GLN A 571 16.42 14.06 -19.99
CA GLN A 571 16.24 15.11 -18.96
C GLN A 571 17.42 15.26 -17.99
N TYR A 572 18.26 14.24 -17.85
CA TYR A 572 19.45 14.27 -16.99
C TYR A 572 20.77 14.35 -17.75
N LEU A 573 20.74 14.53 -19.08
CA LEU A 573 21.97 14.78 -19.86
C LEU A 573 22.47 16.21 -19.64
N LYS A 574 23.78 16.34 -19.42
CA LYS A 574 24.46 17.63 -19.22
C LYS A 574 25.16 18.18 -20.46
#